data_AF-A0A1V5LG01-F1
#
_entry.id   AF-A0A1V5LG01-F1
#
_cell.length_a   1.000
_cell.length_b   1.000
_cell.length_c   1.000
_cell.angle_alpha   90.00
_cell.angle_beta   90.00
_cell.angle_gamma   90.00
#
_symmetry.space_group_name_H-M   'P 1'
#
loop_
_entity.id
_entity.type
_entity.pdbx_description
1 polymer ?
#
loop_
_entity_poly.entity_id
_entity_poly.type
_entity_poly.pdbx_seq_one_letter_code
_entity_poly.pdbx_strand_id
1 'polypeptide(L)' 'MDYEQRGLVPNVVYTCGALIRGDEVWMYYGGADTVIALAIAKVHDLLDFTREHDFLHAVGRSKGMMK' A
#
# COMPACT_ATOMS: atom_id res chain seq x y z
N MET A 1 2.74 -14.86 -9.46
CA MET A 1 3.42 -14.22 -8.32
C MET A 1 4.92 -14.01 -8.57
N ASP A 2 5.46 -14.35 -9.75
CA ASP A 2 6.89 -14.14 -10.01
C ASP A 2 7.27 -12.66 -10.19
N TYR A 3 6.38 -11.83 -10.74
CA TYR A 3 6.72 -10.45 -11.13
C TYR A 3 6.93 -9.47 -9.96
N GLU A 4 6.38 -9.76 -8.77
CA GLU A 4 6.61 -8.94 -7.57
C GLU A 4 7.81 -9.44 -6.75
N GLN A 5 8.18 -10.72 -6.92
CA GLN A 5 9.22 -11.37 -6.13
C GLN A 5 10.55 -11.44 -6.86
N ARG A 6 10.55 -11.44 -8.20
CA ARG A 6 11.75 -11.59 -9.05
C ARG A 6 11.90 -10.41 -9.99
N GLY A 7 13.08 -9.80 -9.99
CA GLY A 7 13.43 -8.64 -10.79
C GLY A 7 14.80 -8.08 -10.38
N LEU A 8 15.08 -6.83 -10.77
CA LEU A 8 16.31 -6.12 -10.41
C LEU A 8 16.50 -6.04 -8.89
N VAL A 9 15.42 -5.76 -8.14
CA VAL A 9 15.41 -5.76 -6.68
C VAL A 9 14.33 -6.75 -6.20
N PRO A 10 14.68 -7.98 -5.81
CA PRO A 10 13.70 -9.01 -5.48
C PRO A 10 12.93 -8.70 -4.18
N ASN A 11 11.70 -9.22 -4.09
CA ASN A 11 10.80 -9.11 -2.93
C ASN A 11 10.48 -7.67 -2.50
N VAL A 12 10.38 -6.74 -3.45
CA VAL A 12 10.00 -5.35 -3.21
C VAL A 12 8.76 -5.00 -4.01
N VAL A 13 7.82 -4.33 -3.34
CA VAL A 13 6.73 -3.58 -3.96
C VAL A 13 6.77 -2.15 -3.45
N TYR A 14 6.50 -1.18 -4.32
CA TYR A 14 6.48 0.24 -3.96
C TYR A 14 5.47 1.00 -4.81
N THR A 15 4.90 2.09 -4.31
CA THR A 15 3.99 2.95 -5.08
C THR A 15 4.44 4.40 -5.03
N CYS A 16 4.21 5.13 -6.12
CA CYS A 16 4.48 6.56 -6.24
C CYS A 16 3.20 7.39 -6.37
N GLY A 17 2.02 6.74 -6.34
CA GLY A 17 0.76 7.44 -6.48
C GLY A 17 -0.44 6.51 -6.65
N ALA A 18 -1.59 7.04 -6.26
CA ALA A 18 -2.90 6.43 -6.49
C ALA A 18 -3.89 7.52 -6.92
N LEU A 19 -4.94 7.13 -7.62
CA LEU A 19 -6.03 8.01 -8.03
C LEU A 19 -7.38 7.44 -7.58
N ILE A 20 -8.32 8.33 -7.29
CA ILE A 20 -9.69 7.95 -6.95
C ILE A 20 -10.52 7.91 -8.23
N ARG A 21 -11.26 6.81 -8.43
CA ARG A 21 -12.22 6.64 -9.52
C ARG A 21 -13.55 6.16 -8.96
N GLY A 22 -14.48 7.09 -8.75
CA GLY A 22 -15.74 6.77 -8.07
C GLY A 22 -15.51 6.41 -6.61
N ASP A 23 -15.91 5.20 -6.23
CA ASP A 23 -15.73 4.65 -4.88
C ASP A 23 -14.48 3.76 -4.75
N GLU A 24 -13.60 3.77 -5.77
CA GLU A 24 -12.37 2.96 -5.81
C GLU A 24 -11.10 3.81 -5.74
N VAL A 25 -10.09 3.25 -5.10
CA VAL A 25 -8.70 3.69 -5.22
C VAL A 25 -8.00 2.78 -6.22
N TRP A 26 -7.40 3.39 -7.23
CA TRP A 26 -6.57 2.74 -8.23
C TRP A 26 -5.12 3.10 -7.93
N MET A 27 -4.31 2.12 -7.52
CA MET A 27 -2.91 2.30 -7.13
C MET A 27 -1.99 1.59 -8.11
N TYR A 28 -1.20 2.38 -8.84
CA TYR A 28 -0.09 1.82 -9.61
C TYR A 28 1.10 1.59 -8.68
N TYR A 29 1.69 0.40 -8.77
CA TYR A 29 2.84 0.04 -7.94
C TYR A 29 3.90 -0.69 -8.77
N GLY A 30 5.16 -0.47 -8.44
CA GLY A 30 6.29 -1.19 -8.98
C GLY A 30 6.46 -2.55 -8.30
N GLY A 31 6.75 -3.58 -9.10
CA GLY A 31 7.11 -4.92 -8.66
C GLY A 31 8.56 -5.25 -9.00
N ALA A 32 9.32 -5.64 -7.99
CA ALA A 32 10.73 -6.03 -8.06
C ALA A 32 11.64 -5.10 -8.91
N ASP A 33 11.43 -3.78 -8.84
CA ASP A 33 12.11 -2.76 -9.66
C ASP A 33 12.12 -3.04 -11.17
N THR A 34 11.13 -3.77 -11.68
CA THR A 34 11.14 -4.29 -13.07
C THR A 34 9.82 -4.08 -13.81
N VAL A 35 8.69 -4.13 -13.12
CA VAL A 35 7.36 -3.99 -13.73
C VAL A 35 6.50 -2.98 -12.99
N ILE A 36 5.45 -2.49 -13.65
CA ILE A 36 4.36 -1.74 -13.02
C ILE A 36 3.09 -2.61 -13.07
N ALA A 37 2.40 -2.70 -11.94
CA ALA A 37 1.11 -3.36 -11.79
C ALA A 37 0.06 -2.40 -11.23
N LEU A 38 -1.20 -2.83 -11.22
CA LEU A 38 -2.35 -2.05 -10.74
C LEU A 38 -3.09 -2.84 -9.66
N ALA A 39 -3.25 -2.23 -8.48
CA ALA A 39 -4.17 -2.70 -7.44
C ALA A 39 -5.40 -1.79 -7.41
N ILE A 40 -6.58 -2.38 -7.23
CA ILE A 40 -7.86 -1.67 -7.10
C ILE A 40 -8.53 -2.14 -5.83
N ALA A 41 -9.01 -1.19 -5.02
CA ALA A 41 -9.79 -1.48 -3.82
C ALA A 41 -10.88 -0.42 -3.63
N LYS A 42 -11.95 -0.77 -2.90
CA LYS A 42 -12.94 0.22 -2.48
C LYS A 42 -12.34 1.13 -1.43
N VAL A 43 -12.69 2.42 -1.50
CA VAL A 43 -12.22 3.43 -0.52
C VAL A 43 -12.66 3.04 0.89
N HIS A 44 -13.87 2.52 1.06
CA HIS A 44 -14.39 2.13 2.36
C HIS A 44 -13.60 0.98 2.98
N ASP A 45 -13.29 -0.06 2.21
CA ASP A 45 -12.50 -1.21 2.66
C ASP A 45 -11.12 -0.78 3.15
N LEU A 46 -10.46 0.14 2.43
CA LEU A 46 -9.15 0.68 2.83
C LEU A 46 -9.24 1.48 4.14
N LEU A 47 -10.29 2.29 4.31
CA LEU A 47 -10.49 3.08 5.53
C LEU A 47 -10.79 2.19 6.73
N ASP A 48 -11.61 1.16 6.54
CA ASP A 48 -11.96 0.21 7.60
C ASP A 48 -10.74 -0.59 8.01
N PHE A 49 -9.99 -1.16 7.05
CA PHE A 49 -8.73 -1.83 7.32
C PHE A 49 -7.74 -0.94 8.09
N THR A 50 -7.60 0.33 7.70
CA THR A 50 -6.69 1.26 8.37
C THR A 50 -7.12 1.57 9.81
N ARG A 51 -8.43 1.64 10.08
CA ARG A 51 -8.97 1.89 11.43
C ARG A 51 -8.85 0.65 12.32
N GLU A 52 -9.16 -0.53 11.79
CA GLU A 52 -9.06 -1.80 12.50
C GLU A 52 -7.61 -2.14 12.87
N HIS A 53 -6.66 -1.76 12.01
CA HIS A 53 -5.23 -2.03 12.19
C HIS A 53 -4.42 -0.76 12.53
N ASP A 54 -5.04 0.25 13.15
CA ASP A 54 -4.32 1.43 13.65
C ASP A 54 -3.41 1.03 14.83
N PHE A 55 -2.17 0.64 14.52
CA PHE A 55 -1.17 0.29 15.51
C PHE A 55 -0.87 1.46 16.46
N LEU A 56 -1.00 2.72 16.02
CA LEU A 56 -0.77 3.89 16.86
C LEU A 56 -1.88 4.09 17.89
N HIS A 57 -3.10 3.66 17.58
CA HIS A 57 -4.17 3.57 18.57
C HIS A 57 -3.82 2.55 19.66
N ALA A 58 -3.25 1.40 19.29
CA ALA A 58 -2.90 0.33 20.23
C ALA A 58 -1.69 0.66 21.13
N VAL A 59 -0.64 1.30 20.60
CA VAL A 59 0.60 1.59 21.37
C VAL A 59 0.69 3.02 21.91
N GLY A 60 -0.30 3.86 21.60
CA GLY A 60 -0.32 5.29 21.91
C GLY A 60 0.39 6.12 20.85
N ARG A 61 -0.28 7.19 20.40
CA ARG A 61 0.19 8.10 19.34
C ARG A 61 1.53 8.79 19.64
N SER A 62 1.95 8.82 20.91
CA SER A 62 3.25 9.37 21.32
C SER A 62 4.46 8.57 20.81
N LYS A 63 4.29 7.30 20.41
CA LYS A 63 5.37 6.46 19.85
C LYS A 63 5.45 6.48 18.32
N GLY A 64 4.46 7.07 17.64
CA GLY A 64 4.27 6.86 16.20
C GLY A 64 5.29 7.52 15.28
N MET A 65 6.03 8.49 15.77
CA MET A 65 7.09 9.17 15.01
C MET A 65 8.08 9.78 16.00
N MET A 66 8.93 8.96 16.65
CA MET A 66 10.20 9.52 17.13
C MET A 66 11.06 9.74 15.90
N LYS A 67 11.34 11.01 15.60
CA LYS A 67 12.39 11.39 14.64
C LYS A 67 13.74 10.89 15.12
#